data_AF-A0A7S3KF31-F1
#
_entry.id   AF-A0A7S3KF31-F1
#
_cell.length_a   1.000
_cell.length_b   1.000
_cell.length_c   1.000
_cell.angle_alpha   90.00
_cell.angle_beta   90.00
_cell.angle_gamma   90.00
#
_symmetry.space_group_name_H-M   'P 1'
#
loop_
_entity.id
_entity.type
_entity.pdbx_description
1 polymer ?
#
loop_
_entity_poly.entity_id
_entity_poly.type
_entity_poly.pdbx_seq_one_letter_code
_entity_poly.pdbx_strand_id
1 'polypeptide(L)'
;GIIMFIVAMNLQTLIQDYSVHIVALAFTAIFFCLAVQDIAVDGWAVTIVKEENLNYSATVQNVGLSLGIGISTTIYLALNSSHFCNSFIRPWYVNPSLLELEDSVYSEPIINEKTFMIGWGILTIFASLYAFLLHNEKDDRIKFKEEDILGVIDTFKLAKNLVFNRHTMVLIF
;
A
#
# COMPACT_ATOMS: atom_id res chain seq x y z
N GLY A 1 3.82 5.18 -7.70
CA GLY A 1 3.88 6.65 -7.84
C GLY A 1 3.45 7.11 -9.22
N ILE A 2 4.40 7.24 -10.15
CA ILE A 2 4.19 7.84 -11.49
C ILE A 2 3.08 7.14 -12.30
N ILE A 3 3.09 5.81 -12.38
CA ILE A 3 2.04 5.04 -13.10
C ILE A 3 0.65 5.34 -12.53
N MET A 4 0.54 5.39 -11.21
CA MET A 4 -0.74 5.67 -10.54
C MET A 4 -1.22 7.10 -10.81
N PHE A 5 -0.30 8.07 -10.91
CA PHE A 5 -0.62 9.43 -11.31
C PHE A 5 -1.14 9.49 -12.76
N ILE A 6 -0.49 8.80 -13.69
CA ILE A 6 -0.91 8.72 -15.10
C ILE A 6 -2.31 8.09 -15.22
N VAL A 7 -2.55 7.00 -14.49
CA VAL A 7 -3.87 6.35 -14.47
C VAL A 7 -4.92 7.26 -13.86
N ALA A 8 -4.61 7.98 -12.78
CA ALA A 8 -5.56 8.90 -12.14
C ALA A 8 -5.95 10.06 -13.06
N MET A 9 -5.02 10.60 -13.85
CA MET A 9 -5.32 11.68 -14.81
C MET A 9 -6.26 11.23 -15.92
N ASN A 10 -6.17 9.98 -16.33
CA ASN A 10 -6.99 9.37 -17.37
C ASN A 10 -8.13 8.51 -16.80
N LEU A 11 -8.43 8.59 -15.50
CA LEU A 11 -9.34 7.65 -14.83
C LEU A 11 -10.76 7.72 -15.41
N GLN A 12 -11.26 8.94 -15.62
CA GLN A 12 -12.60 9.17 -16.18
C GLN A 12 -12.74 8.59 -17.59
N THR A 13 -11.74 8.83 -18.44
CA THR A 13 -11.72 8.31 -19.81
C THR A 13 -11.53 6.80 -19.80
N LEU A 14 -10.66 6.25 -18.96
CA LEU A 14 -10.46 4.80 -18.79
C LEU A 14 -11.77 4.08 -18.44
N ILE A 15 -12.57 4.66 -17.56
CA ILE A 15 -13.82 4.05 -17.09
C ILE A 15 -14.94 4.20 -18.13
N GLN A 16 -15.02 5.32 -18.85
CA GLN A 16 -16.13 5.61 -19.76
C GLN A 16 -15.90 5.14 -21.20
N ASP A 17 -14.67 5.26 -21.72
CA ASP A 17 -14.39 5.17 -23.16
C ASP A 17 -13.53 3.97 -23.58
N TYR A 18 -12.76 3.37 -22.65
CA TYR A 18 -11.78 2.34 -23.01
C TYR A 18 -12.25 0.91 -22.78
N SER A 19 -11.71 0.00 -23.59
CA SER A 19 -11.91 -1.44 -23.45
C SER A 19 -11.41 -1.93 -22.09
N VAL A 20 -12.17 -2.84 -21.46
CA VAL A 20 -11.84 -3.51 -20.20
C VAL A 20 -10.40 -4.04 -20.17
N HIS A 21 -9.86 -4.45 -21.32
CA HIS A 21 -8.49 -4.94 -21.45
C HIS A 21 -7.41 -3.89 -21.09
N ILE A 22 -7.63 -2.62 -21.44
CA ILE A 22 -6.67 -1.53 -21.17
C ILE A 22 -6.70 -1.18 -19.68
N VAL A 23 -7.90 -1.12 -19.10
CA VAL A 23 -8.08 -0.92 -17.66
C VAL A 23 -7.41 -2.05 -16.88
N ALA A 24 -7.65 -3.31 -17.27
CA ALA A 24 -7.02 -4.46 -16.66
C ALA A 24 -5.49 -4.38 -16.72
N LEU A 25 -4.92 -4.07 -17.89
CA LEU A 25 -3.47 -3.93 -18.05
C LEU A 25 -2.89 -2.81 -17.17
N ALA A 26 -3.57 -1.67 -17.07
CA ALA A 26 -3.13 -0.55 -16.23
C ALA A 26 -3.12 -0.92 -14.74
N PHE A 27 -4.17 -1.58 -14.26
CA PHE A 27 -4.22 -2.07 -12.87
C PHE A 27 -3.21 -3.19 -12.63
N THR A 28 -3.03 -4.13 -13.56
CA THR A 28 -1.98 -5.16 -13.47
C THR A 28 -0.60 -4.53 -13.32
N ALA A 29 -0.28 -3.48 -14.09
CA ALA A 29 0.98 -2.76 -13.95
C ALA A 29 1.13 -2.11 -12.57
N ILE A 30 0.06 -1.51 -12.04
CA ILE A 30 0.05 -0.95 -10.67
C ILE A 30 0.32 -2.05 -9.64
N PHE A 31 -0.42 -3.16 -9.69
CA PHE A 31 -0.27 -4.28 -8.74
C PHE A 31 1.11 -4.91 -8.82
N PHE A 32 1.66 -5.04 -10.03
CA PHE A 32 3.04 -5.52 -10.20
C PHE A 32 4.04 -4.59 -9.50
N CYS A 33 3.91 -3.27 -9.67
CA CYS A 33 4.78 -2.32 -8.98
C CYS A 33 4.58 -2.35 -7.45
N LEU A 34 3.36 -2.56 -6.96
CA LEU A 34 3.10 -2.73 -5.53
C LEU A 34 3.76 -4.00 -4.99
N ALA A 35 3.72 -5.11 -5.74
CA ALA A 35 4.40 -6.34 -5.36
C ALA A 35 5.93 -6.15 -5.26
N VAL A 36 6.53 -5.37 -6.17
CA VAL A 36 7.96 -5.02 -6.08
C VAL A 36 8.25 -4.16 -4.84
N GLN A 37 7.35 -3.26 -4.47
CA GLN A 37 7.49 -2.44 -3.25
C GLN A 37 7.41 -3.28 -1.99
N ASP A 38 6.50 -4.25 -1.92
CA ASP A 38 6.34 -5.14 -0.76
C ASP A 38 7.66 -5.88 -0.46
N ILE A 39 8.27 -6.48 -1.49
CA ILE A 39 9.57 -7.15 -1.37
C ILE A 39 10.68 -6.18 -0.93
N ALA A 40 10.70 -4.96 -1.47
CA ALA A 40 11.71 -3.97 -1.12
C ALA A 40 11.59 -3.52 0.35
N VAL A 41 10.36 -3.30 0.83
CA VAL A 41 10.09 -2.91 2.20
C VAL A 41 10.35 -4.07 3.17
N ASP A 42 10.05 -5.31 2.79
CA ASP A 42 10.42 -6.51 3.54
C ASP A 42 11.94 -6.57 3.77
N GLY A 43 12.72 -6.28 2.71
CA GLY A 43 14.17 -6.20 2.80
C GLY A 43 14.66 -5.12 3.77
N TRP A 44 14.01 -3.96 3.79
CA TRP A 44 14.33 -2.86 4.72
C TRP A 44 13.91 -3.14 6.16
N ALA A 45 12.78 -3.83 6.39
CA ALA A 45 12.35 -4.19 7.75
C ALA A 45 13.44 -5.02 8.46
N VAL A 46 14.10 -5.92 7.73
CA VAL A 46 15.21 -6.74 8.24
C VAL A 46 16.44 -5.90 8.61
N THR A 47 16.74 -4.82 7.88
CA THR A 47 17.91 -3.97 8.18
C THR A 47 17.65 -2.98 9.32
N ILE A 48 16.38 -2.55 9.50
CA ILE A 48 15.97 -1.59 10.54
C ILE A 48 15.84 -2.27 11.92
N VAL A 49 15.42 -3.54 11.96
CA VAL A 49 15.23 -4.29 13.21
C VAL A 49 16.58 -4.77 13.77
N LYS A 50 16.74 -4.72 15.10
CA LYS A 50 17.92 -5.23 15.79
C LYS A 50 18.07 -6.74 15.59
N GLU A 51 19.30 -7.24 15.53
CA GLU A 51 19.61 -8.66 15.30
C GLU A 51 18.87 -9.62 16.24
N GLU A 52 18.79 -9.26 17.53
CA GLU A 52 18.07 -10.03 18.56
C GLU A 52 16.57 -10.17 18.29
N ASN A 53 16.00 -9.28 17.48
CA ASN A 53 14.56 -9.16 17.22
C ASN A 53 14.19 -9.43 15.75
N LEU A 54 15.08 -9.99 14.94
CA LEU A 54 14.83 -10.24 13.50
C LEU A 54 13.58 -11.08 13.25
N ASN A 55 13.26 -11.99 14.18
CA ASN A 55 12.03 -12.80 14.13
C ASN A 55 10.73 -11.96 14.14
N TYR A 56 10.79 -10.69 14.56
CA TYR A 56 9.67 -9.76 14.55
C TYR A 56 9.60 -8.91 13.27
N SER A 57 10.57 -8.99 12.36
CA SER A 57 10.61 -8.18 11.13
C SER A 57 9.32 -8.32 10.31
N ALA A 58 8.88 -9.55 10.07
CA ALA A 58 7.62 -9.83 9.36
C ALA A 58 6.39 -9.30 10.12
N THR A 59 6.40 -9.34 11.46
CA THR A 59 5.32 -8.79 12.29
C THR A 59 5.26 -7.27 12.16
N VAL A 60 6.40 -6.59 12.20
CA VAL A 60 6.48 -5.13 12.03
C VAL A 60 5.93 -4.72 10.67
N GLN A 61 6.31 -5.44 9.60
CA GLN A 61 5.77 -5.21 8.26
C GLN A 61 4.24 -5.39 8.24
N ASN A 62 3.74 -6.52 8.72
CA ASN A 62 2.32 -6.83 8.68
C ASN A 62 1.47 -5.85 9.50
N VAL A 63 1.99 -5.38 10.65
CA VAL A 63 1.36 -4.33 11.44
C VAL A 63 1.33 -3.01 10.66
N GLY A 64 2.45 -2.62 10.02
CA GLY A 64 2.52 -1.44 9.18
C GLY A 64 1.50 -1.46 8.03
N LEU A 65 1.39 -2.59 7.33
CA LEU A 65 0.42 -2.79 6.26
C LEU A 65 -1.03 -2.72 6.78
N SER A 66 -1.33 -3.43 7.87
CA SER A 66 -2.67 -3.47 8.47
C SER A 66 -3.12 -2.08 8.94
N LEU A 67 -2.22 -1.32 9.58
CA LEU A 67 -2.47 0.07 9.97
C LEU A 67 -2.66 0.97 8.75
N GLY A 68 -1.82 0.83 7.72
CA GLY A 68 -1.94 1.59 6.49
C GLY A 68 -3.27 1.38 5.78
N ILE A 69 -3.72 0.13 5.65
CA ILE A 69 -5.04 -0.22 5.09
C ILE A 69 -6.16 0.36 5.95
N GLY A 70 -6.11 0.17 7.27
CA GLY A 70 -7.14 0.67 8.18
C GLY A 70 -7.27 2.19 8.14
N ILE A 71 -6.15 2.91 8.26
CA ILE A 71 -6.11 4.38 8.24
C ILE A 71 -6.56 4.92 6.89
N SER A 72 -6.00 4.42 5.79
CA SER A 72 -6.34 4.92 4.45
C SER A 72 -7.79 4.67 4.07
N THR A 73 -8.33 3.49 4.38
CA THR A 73 -9.73 3.15 4.11
C THR A 73 -10.67 4.01 4.95
N THR A 74 -10.38 4.18 6.24
CA THR A 74 -11.22 4.97 7.14
C THR A 74 -11.24 6.44 6.72
N ILE A 75 -10.07 7.02 6.45
CA ILE A 75 -9.96 8.42 6.01
C ILE A 75 -10.62 8.61 4.65
N TYR A 76 -10.40 7.69 3.70
CA TYR A 76 -11.04 7.77 2.39
C TYR A 76 -12.56 7.73 2.51
N LEU A 77 -13.12 6.78 3.25
CA LEU A 77 -14.57 6.66 3.38
C LEU A 77 -15.20 7.89 4.05
N ALA A 78 -14.53 8.44 5.07
CA ALA A 78 -14.96 9.66 5.73
C ALA A 78 -14.99 10.86 4.75
N LEU A 79 -13.96 11.01 3.92
CA LEU A 79 -13.82 12.14 3.00
C LEU A 79 -14.57 11.97 1.66
N ASN A 80 -14.88 10.73 1.29
CA ASN A 80 -15.70 10.39 0.13
C ASN A 80 -17.21 10.44 0.46
N SER A 81 -17.58 10.48 1.74
CA SER A 81 -18.97 10.66 2.16
C SER A 81 -19.32 12.14 2.27
N SER A 82 -20.15 12.65 1.34
CA SER A 82 -20.65 14.03 1.38
C SER A 82 -21.42 14.31 2.67
N HIS A 83 -22.20 13.34 3.16
CA HIS A 83 -22.92 13.44 4.43
C HIS A 83 -21.95 13.62 5.61
N PHE A 84 -20.93 12.77 5.75
CA PHE A 84 -19.94 12.90 6.81
C PHE A 84 -19.22 14.25 6.73
N CYS A 85 -18.83 14.66 5.52
CA CYS A 85 -18.16 15.93 5.28
C CYS A 85 -19.05 17.12 5.66
N ASN A 86 -20.34 17.09 5.33
CA ASN A 86 -21.31 18.13 5.68
C ASN A 86 -21.58 18.20 7.19
N SER A 87 -21.55 17.07 7.89
CA SER A 87 -21.79 17.05 9.34
C SER A 87 -20.58 17.43 10.18
N PHE A 88 -19.36 17.02 9.78
CA PHE A 88 -18.19 17.11 10.66
C PHE A 88 -17.05 17.99 10.14
N ILE A 89 -16.94 18.25 8.83
CA ILE A 89 -15.78 18.92 8.23
C ILE A 89 -16.15 20.32 7.72
N ARG A 90 -17.16 20.42 6.87
CA ARG A 90 -17.59 21.67 6.23
C ARG A 90 -18.14 22.73 7.21
N PRO A 91 -18.78 22.39 8.35
CA PRO A 91 -19.23 23.39 9.32
C PRO A 91 -18.10 24.24 9.92
N TRP A 92 -16.85 23.80 9.83
CA TRP A 92 -15.70 24.56 10.31
C TRP A 92 -15.31 25.74 9.41
N TYR A 93 -15.78 25.77 8.15
CA TYR A 93 -15.40 26.80 7.17
C TYR A 93 -16.53 27.22 6.20
N VAL A 94 -17.72 26.62 6.28
CA VAL A 94 -18.91 26.94 5.48
C VAL A 94 -20.08 27.24 6.41
N ASN A 95 -20.89 28.23 6.05
CA ASN A 95 -22.11 28.55 6.78
C ASN A 95 -23.10 27.37 6.72
N PRO A 96 -23.65 26.89 7.86
CA PRO A 96 -24.55 25.73 7.89
C PRO A 96 -25.78 25.85 6.99
N SER A 97 -26.32 27.05 6.82
CA SER A 97 -27.48 27.32 5.94
C SER A 97 -27.21 27.06 4.46
N LEU A 98 -25.95 27.03 4.02
CA LEU A 98 -25.58 26.72 2.64
C LEU A 98 -25.39 25.22 2.39
N LEU A 99 -25.26 24.41 3.46
CA LEU A 99 -25.03 22.97 3.38
C LEU A 99 -26.33 22.18 3.15
N GLU A 100 -27.48 22.77 3.47
CA GLU A 100 -28.81 22.16 3.31
C GLU A 100 -29.41 22.36 1.91
N LEU A 101 -28.74 23.12 1.03
CA LEU A 101 -29.21 23.37 -0.33
C LEU A 101 -28.90 22.17 -1.24
N GLU A 102 -29.96 21.51 -1.72
CA GLU A 102 -29.90 20.23 -2.46
C GLU A 102 -29.16 20.33 -3.82
N ASP A 103 -29.22 21.50 -4.48
CA ASP A 103 -28.48 21.81 -5.72
C ASP A 103 -27.07 22.38 -5.49
N SER A 104 -26.53 22.28 -4.27
CA SER A 104 -25.24 22.88 -3.94
C SER A 104 -24.05 22.01 -4.35
N VAL A 105 -22.91 22.67 -4.58
CA VAL A 105 -21.57 22.07 -4.71
C VAL A 105 -21.24 21.13 -3.52
N TYR A 106 -21.99 21.20 -2.42
CA TYR A 106 -21.82 20.39 -1.23
C TYR A 106 -22.50 19.01 -1.30
N SER A 107 -23.11 18.65 -2.42
CA SER A 107 -23.57 17.28 -2.70
C SER A 107 -22.42 16.36 -3.15
N GLU A 108 -21.33 16.92 -3.69
CA GLU A 108 -20.15 16.18 -4.11
C GLU A 108 -19.23 15.82 -2.93
N PRO A 109 -18.49 14.70 -2.98
CA PRO A 109 -17.48 14.37 -1.98
C PRO A 109 -16.33 15.38 -1.94
N ILE A 110 -15.61 15.43 -0.81
CA ILE A 110 -14.36 16.23 -0.75
C ILE A 110 -13.24 15.52 -1.51
N ILE A 111 -13.16 14.19 -1.37
CA ILE A 111 -12.17 13.37 -2.06
C ILE A 111 -12.90 12.32 -2.89
N ASN A 112 -12.68 12.36 -4.21
CA ASN A 112 -13.11 11.33 -5.16
C ASN A 112 -11.97 10.33 -5.42
N GLU A 113 -12.27 9.26 -6.16
CA GLU A 113 -11.31 8.20 -6.51
C GLU A 113 -10.07 8.77 -7.19
N LYS A 114 -10.28 9.70 -8.13
CA LYS A 114 -9.19 10.40 -8.85
C LYS A 114 -8.28 11.16 -7.88
N THR A 115 -8.85 11.98 -7.01
CA THR A 115 -8.09 12.80 -6.05
C THR A 115 -7.34 11.92 -5.06
N PHE A 116 -7.96 10.84 -4.62
CA PHE A 116 -7.32 9.85 -3.74
C PHE A 116 -6.10 9.19 -4.41
N MET A 117 -6.25 8.72 -5.67
CA MET A 117 -5.15 8.12 -6.42
C MET A 117 -4.02 9.11 -6.72
N ILE A 118 -4.32 10.38 -6.99
CA ILE A 118 -3.28 11.42 -7.18
C ILE A 118 -2.52 11.64 -5.86
N GLY A 119 -3.24 11.81 -4.75
CA GLY A 119 -2.63 12.04 -3.44
C GLY A 119 -1.71 10.89 -3.01
N TRP A 120 -2.19 9.66 -3.13
CA TRP A 120 -1.37 8.48 -2.88
C TRP A 120 -0.19 8.37 -3.86
N GLY A 121 -0.38 8.77 -5.11
CA GLY A 121 0.66 8.69 -6.14
C GLY A 121 1.82 9.60 -5.81
N ILE A 122 1.52 10.83 -5.39
CA ILE A 122 2.48 11.82 -4.90
C ILE A 122 3.17 11.31 -3.64
N LEU A 123 2.42 10.80 -2.66
CA LEU A 123 3.00 10.25 -1.42
C LEU A 123 4.00 9.13 -1.71
N THR A 124 3.65 8.19 -2.59
CA THR A 124 4.57 7.12 -2.99
C THR A 124 5.80 7.66 -3.72
N ILE A 125 5.68 8.69 -4.57
CA ILE A 125 6.84 9.30 -5.25
C ILE A 125 7.78 9.91 -4.21
N PHE A 126 7.25 10.69 -3.27
CA PHE A 126 8.07 11.28 -2.21
C PHE A 126 8.69 10.22 -1.31
N ALA A 127 7.97 9.17 -0.95
CA ALA A 127 8.51 8.07 -0.17
C ALA A 127 9.65 7.35 -0.90
N SER A 128 9.49 7.06 -2.20
CA SER A 128 10.55 6.46 -3.02
C SER A 128 11.76 7.37 -3.18
N LEU A 129 11.55 8.68 -3.37
CA LEU A 129 12.64 9.66 -3.44
C LEU A 129 13.38 9.80 -2.11
N TYR A 130 12.64 9.90 -1.01
CA TYR A 130 13.18 9.96 0.34
C TYR A 130 14.05 8.73 0.63
N ALA A 131 13.55 7.54 0.30
CA ALA A 131 14.32 6.32 0.44
C ALA A 131 15.55 6.31 -0.45
N PHE A 132 15.43 6.69 -1.73
CA PHE A 132 16.56 6.75 -2.64
C PHE A 132 17.67 7.70 -2.17
N LEU A 133 17.32 8.85 -1.58
CA LEU A 133 18.28 9.85 -1.12
C LEU A 133 18.99 9.47 0.19
N LEU A 134 18.32 8.75 1.08
CA LEU A 134 18.85 8.42 2.40
C LEU A 134 19.39 7.00 2.53
N HIS A 135 19.12 6.12 1.55
CA HIS A 135 19.67 4.79 1.51
C HIS A 135 21.15 4.82 1.05
N ASN A 136 22.01 5.32 1.95
CA ASN A 136 23.45 5.17 1.89
C ASN A 136 23.85 4.18 2.99
N GLU A 137 23.76 2.88 2.74
CA GLU A 137 24.31 1.89 3.67
C GLU A 137 25.80 1.64 3.35
N LYS A 138 26.66 1.83 4.35
CA LYS A 138 28.01 1.25 4.37
C LYS A 138 27.87 -0.20 4.81
N ASP A 139 28.32 -1.09 3.96
CA ASP A 139 27.92 -2.49 3.95
C ASP A 139 28.98 -3.39 4.59
N ASP A 140 28.82 -3.66 5.89
CA ASP A 140 29.49 -4.77 6.57
C ASP A 140 28.54 -5.95 6.86
N ARG A 141 27.23 -5.81 6.56
CA ARG A 141 26.20 -6.82 6.88
C ARG A 141 25.88 -7.77 5.72
N ILE A 142 26.17 -7.43 4.46
CA ILE A 142 25.98 -8.34 3.32
C ILE A 142 26.91 -9.57 3.40
N LYS A 143 28.09 -9.45 4.04
CA LYS A 143 28.99 -10.59 4.28
C LYS A 143 28.39 -11.66 5.19
N PHE A 144 27.54 -11.29 6.15
CA PHE A 144 26.88 -12.24 7.04
C PHE A 144 25.72 -12.97 6.33
N LYS A 145 25.09 -12.29 5.36
CA LYS A 145 23.94 -12.80 4.62
C LYS A 145 24.32 -13.94 3.66
N GLU A 146 25.56 -13.99 3.17
CA GLU A 146 26.03 -15.06 2.28
C GLU A 146 26.11 -16.43 2.99
N GLU A 147 26.41 -16.44 4.30
CA GLU A 147 26.33 -17.64 5.16
C GLU A 147 24.87 -18.10 5.38
N ASP A 148 23.91 -17.16 5.44
CA ASP A 148 22.48 -17.45 5.59
C ASP A 148 21.81 -17.96 4.30
N ILE A 149 22.37 -17.73 3.11
CA ILE A 149 21.84 -18.29 1.85
C ILE A 149 21.84 -19.83 1.90
N LEU A 150 22.85 -20.43 2.56
CA LEU A 150 22.86 -21.87 2.84
C LEU A 150 21.68 -22.28 3.73
N GLY A 151 21.31 -21.46 4.72
CA GLY A 151 20.15 -21.65 5.59
C GLY A 151 18.80 -21.51 4.86
N VAL A 152 18.69 -20.67 3.83
CA VAL A 152 17.46 -20.53 3.02
C VAL A 152 17.14 -21.84 2.29
N ILE A 153 18.15 -22.48 1.68
CA ILE A 153 17.96 -23.78 1.02
C ILE A 153 17.48 -24.83 2.02
N ASP A 154 18.02 -24.82 3.24
CA ASP A 154 17.61 -25.74 4.29
C ASP A 154 16.21 -25.41 4.83
N THR A 155 15.82 -24.14 4.83
CA THR A 155 14.45 -23.71 5.12
C THR A 155 13.47 -24.21 4.04
N PHE A 156 13.84 -24.14 2.76
CA PHE A 156 13.06 -24.72 1.66
C PHE A 156 12.97 -26.25 1.74
N LYS A 157 14.06 -26.94 2.13
CA LYS A 157 14.04 -28.38 2.40
C LYS A 157 13.14 -28.71 3.59
N LEU A 158 13.18 -27.92 4.66
CA LEU A 158 12.34 -28.07 5.84
C LEU A 158 10.87 -27.86 5.50
N ALA A 159 10.53 -26.80 4.76
CA ALA A 159 9.19 -26.50 4.28
C ALA A 159 8.66 -27.63 3.37
N LYS A 160 9.48 -28.12 2.44
CA LYS A 160 9.17 -29.31 1.64
C LYS A 160 8.88 -30.51 2.56
N ASN A 161 9.75 -30.79 3.52
CA ASN A 161 9.55 -31.91 4.44
C ASN A 161 8.29 -31.76 5.30
N LEU A 162 7.92 -30.54 5.70
CA LEU A 162 6.69 -30.25 6.45
C LEU A 162 5.44 -30.45 5.60
N VAL A 163 5.44 -30.00 4.35
CA VAL A 163 4.31 -30.16 3.42
C VAL A 163 4.11 -31.63 3.03
N PHE A 164 5.20 -32.39 2.87
CA PHE A 164 5.13 -33.81 2.50
C PHE A 164 5.02 -34.77 3.71
N ASN A 165 5.04 -34.27 4.94
CA ASN A 165 4.85 -35.10 6.11
C ASN A 165 3.35 -35.37 6.34
N ARG A 166 3.00 -36.66 6.42
CA ARG A 166 1.62 -37.17 6.48
C ARG A 166 0.83 -36.67 7.70
N HIS A 167 1.51 -36.23 8.75
CA HIS A 167 0.89 -35.73 9.98
C HIS A 167 0.55 -34.22 9.94
N THR A 168 1.29 -33.43 9.19
CA THR A 168 1.08 -31.97 9.04
C THR A 168 0.09 -31.63 7.93
N MET A 169 -0.15 -32.56 6.99
CA MET A 169 -1.14 -32.38 5.91
C MET A 169 -2.58 -32.20 6.43
N VAL A 170 -2.86 -32.62 7.67
CA VAL A 170 -4.18 -32.44 8.34
C VAL A 170 -4.39 -30.99 8.82
N LEU A 171 -3.32 -30.21 9.02
CA LEU A 171 -3.37 -28.83 9.50
C LEU A 171 -3.48 -27.77 8.38
N ILE A 172 -3.33 -28.20 7.12
CA ILE A 172 -3.37 -27.31 5.94
C ILE A 172 -4.76 -27.36 5.25
N PHE A 173 -5.73 -28.09 5.82
CA PHE A 173 -7.15 -28.04 5.48
C PHE A 173 -7.95 -27.36 6.58
#